data_AF-A0A1R4FQX8-F1
#
_entry.id   AF-A0A1R4FQX8-F1
#
_cell.length_a   1.000
_cell.length_b   1.000
_cell.length_c   1.000
_cell.angle_alpha   90.00
_cell.angle_beta   90.00
_cell.angle_gamma   90.00
#
_symmetry.space_group_name_H-M   'P 1'
#
loop_
_entity.id
_entity.type
_entity.pdbx_description
1 polymer ?
#
loop_
_entity_poly.entity_id
_entity_poly.type
_entity_poly.pdbx_seq_one_letter_code
_entity_poly.pdbx_strand_id
1 'polypeptide(L)'
;MTTAGGGAQGEAAGELRTAEAMERFGARLAGLLGAGDVLVLTGPLGAGKTTLVRGLGEALGVRGTVASPTFVIARTHPSLEGGPALIHVDAYRLGSALELDDLDLDFEASVTVIEWGAEYVAALADDWLEVVIDRPRAGGEGPVAASAAAGSAVSADEADAADAPEDEPRAVRIRAMGERWRDVDLGALLEH
;
A
#
# COMPACT_ATOMS: atom_id res chain seq x y z
N MET A 1 -29.43 12.41 -7.61
CA MET A 1 -28.97 11.66 -8.80
C MET A 1 -27.93 10.69 -8.26
N THR A 2 -28.32 9.44 -8.06
CA THR A 2 -27.52 8.40 -7.38
C THR A 2 -27.11 7.37 -8.44
N THR A 3 -25.82 7.32 -8.73
CA THR A 3 -25.08 6.29 -9.47
C THR A 3 -23.62 6.60 -9.17
N ALA A 4 -22.73 5.71 -8.75
CA ALA A 4 -22.80 4.29 -8.43
C ALA A 4 -21.63 4.04 -7.47
N GLY A 5 -21.76 3.09 -6.54
CA GLY A 5 -20.58 2.60 -5.82
C GLY A 5 -19.58 2.10 -6.86
N GLY A 6 -18.38 2.68 -6.85
CA GLY A 6 -17.26 2.22 -7.66
C GLY A 6 -16.94 0.79 -7.27
N GLY A 7 -17.49 -0.17 -8.01
CA GLY A 7 -17.09 -1.56 -7.91
C GLY A 7 -15.69 -1.74 -8.47
N ALA A 8 -14.98 -2.76 -8.01
CA ALA A 8 -13.70 -3.13 -8.60
C ALA A 8 -13.90 -3.46 -10.09
N GLN A 9 -13.14 -2.80 -10.96
CA GLN A 9 -13.16 -2.98 -12.42
C GLN A 9 -12.21 -4.09 -12.89
N GLY A 10 -11.30 -4.51 -12.01
CA GLY A 10 -10.35 -5.61 -12.23
C GLY A 10 -9.66 -5.99 -10.93
N GLU A 11 -9.27 -7.25 -10.80
CA GLU A 11 -8.48 -7.75 -9.68
C GLU A 11 -7.47 -8.79 -10.19
N ALA A 12 -6.27 -8.78 -9.64
CA ALA A 12 -5.27 -9.84 -9.82
C ALA A 12 -4.64 -10.19 -8.47
N ALA A 13 -4.16 -11.43 -8.34
CA ALA A 13 -3.47 -11.89 -7.15
C ALA A 13 -2.29 -12.79 -7.51
N GLY A 14 -1.25 -12.77 -6.68
CA GLY A 14 -0.01 -13.49 -6.90
C GLY A 14 0.85 -13.55 -5.64
N GLU A 15 2.04 -14.13 -5.78
CA GLU A 15 3.01 -14.26 -4.69
C GLU A 15 4.31 -13.56 -5.06
N LEU A 16 4.82 -12.69 -4.17
CA LEU A 16 6.14 -12.08 -4.31
C LEU A 16 7.06 -12.68 -3.24
N ARG A 17 8.10 -13.38 -3.66
CA ARG A 17 8.92 -14.22 -2.76
C ARG A 17 10.04 -13.48 -2.05
N THR A 18 10.46 -12.33 -2.56
CA THR A 18 11.63 -11.61 -2.05
C THR A 18 11.34 -10.11 -1.96
N ALA A 19 12.12 -9.40 -1.15
CA ALA A 19 12.11 -7.94 -1.10
C ALA A 19 12.37 -7.31 -2.49
N GLU A 20 13.32 -7.86 -3.24
CA GLU A 20 13.63 -7.41 -4.60
C GLU A 20 12.43 -7.61 -5.55
N ALA A 21 11.68 -8.71 -5.43
CA ALA A 21 10.46 -8.92 -6.20
C ALA A 21 9.36 -7.89 -5.86
N MET A 22 9.27 -7.50 -4.58
CA MET A 22 8.37 -6.44 -4.11
C MET A 22 8.79 -5.06 -4.65
N GLU A 23 10.08 -4.76 -4.69
CA GLU A 23 10.61 -3.51 -5.26
C GLU A 23 10.36 -3.45 -6.77
N ARG A 24 10.62 -4.55 -7.51
CA ARG A 24 10.30 -4.64 -8.95
C ARG A 24 8.81 -4.50 -9.22
N PHE A 25 7.96 -5.01 -8.33
CA PHE A 25 6.51 -4.79 -8.42
C PHE A 25 6.17 -3.31 -8.24
N GLY A 26 6.76 -2.64 -7.25
CA GLY A 26 6.65 -1.19 -7.09
C GLY A 26 7.11 -0.41 -8.32
N ALA A 27 8.21 -0.82 -8.95
CA ALA A 27 8.72 -0.20 -10.17
C ALA A 27 7.78 -0.38 -11.37
N ARG A 28 7.14 -1.55 -11.51
CA ARG A 28 6.12 -1.76 -12.56
C ARG A 28 4.87 -0.92 -12.32
N LEU A 29 4.44 -0.75 -11.07
CA LEU A 29 3.36 0.16 -10.71
C LEU A 29 3.71 1.61 -11.08
N ALA A 30 4.93 2.06 -10.78
CA ALA A 30 5.40 3.39 -11.15
C ALA A 30 5.29 3.67 -12.66
N GLY A 31 5.51 2.67 -13.51
CA GLY A 31 5.36 2.79 -14.96
C GLY A 31 3.92 3.02 -15.45
N LEU A 32 2.93 2.77 -14.60
CA LEU A 32 1.50 3.04 -14.89
C LEU A 32 0.99 4.32 -14.25
N LEU A 33 1.59 4.73 -13.13
CA LEU A 33 1.12 5.84 -12.31
C LEU A 33 1.55 7.19 -12.89
N GLY A 34 0.62 8.15 -12.88
CA GLY A 34 0.84 9.54 -13.26
C GLY A 34 0.43 10.51 -12.16
N ALA A 35 0.64 11.80 -12.42
CA ALA A 35 0.17 12.86 -11.54
C ALA A 35 -1.35 12.77 -11.31
N GLY A 36 -1.79 12.91 -10.07
CA GLY A 36 -3.18 12.74 -9.64
C GLY A 36 -3.55 11.30 -9.26
N ASP A 37 -2.68 10.31 -9.50
CA ASP A 37 -3.02 8.92 -9.20
C ASP A 37 -2.83 8.56 -7.73
N VAL A 38 -3.78 7.76 -7.24
CA VAL A 38 -3.79 7.25 -5.87
C VAL A 38 -3.56 5.74 -5.84
N LEU A 39 -2.62 5.33 -5.01
CA LEU A 39 -2.33 3.94 -4.66
C LEU A 39 -2.59 3.74 -3.16
N VAL A 40 -3.52 2.87 -2.82
CA VAL A 40 -3.81 2.49 -1.43
C VAL A 40 -3.10 1.21 -1.07
N LEU A 41 -2.39 1.20 0.06
CA LEU A 41 -1.70 0.03 0.57
C LEU A 41 -2.33 -0.47 1.87
N THR A 42 -2.75 -1.74 1.87
CA THR A 42 -3.32 -2.42 3.03
C THR A 42 -2.51 -3.66 3.36
N GLY A 43 -2.30 -3.95 4.65
CA GLY A 43 -1.60 -5.16 5.08
C GLY A 43 -0.93 -4.97 6.44
N PRO A 44 -0.69 -6.03 7.22
CA PRO A 44 -0.15 -5.92 8.57
C PRO A 44 1.19 -5.18 8.65
N LEU A 45 1.57 -4.76 9.87
CA LEU A 45 2.92 -4.25 10.12
C LEU A 45 3.96 -5.31 9.69
N GLY A 46 5.00 -4.88 8.98
CA GLY A 46 6.01 -5.77 8.41
C GLY A 46 5.58 -6.51 7.13
N ALA A 47 4.41 -6.23 6.54
CA ALA A 47 3.97 -6.89 5.31
C ALA A 47 4.85 -6.57 4.08
N GLY A 48 5.63 -5.48 4.12
CA GLY A 48 6.45 -5.04 2.98
C GLY A 48 5.90 -3.83 2.22
N LYS A 49 4.91 -3.12 2.77
CA LYS A 49 4.36 -1.88 2.20
C LYS A 49 5.47 -0.87 1.85
N THR A 50 6.30 -0.49 2.82
CA THR A 50 7.41 0.43 2.59
C THR A 50 8.41 -0.06 1.54
N THR A 51 8.66 -1.37 1.46
CA THR A 51 9.52 -1.96 0.43
C THR A 51 8.95 -1.76 -0.97
N LEU A 52 7.63 -1.94 -1.14
CA LEU A 52 6.93 -1.62 -2.38
C LEU A 52 7.07 -0.13 -2.72
N VAL A 53 6.83 0.77 -1.76
CA VAL A 53 6.90 2.23 -2.01
C VAL A 53 8.33 2.68 -2.34
N ARG A 54 9.35 2.01 -1.82
CA ARG A 54 10.75 2.27 -2.19
C ARG A 54 11.01 1.98 -3.65
N GLY A 55 10.65 0.79 -4.14
CA GLY A 55 10.80 0.43 -5.55
C GLY A 55 9.99 1.36 -6.47
N LEU A 56 8.80 1.77 -6.03
CA LEU A 56 7.98 2.76 -6.73
C LEU A 56 8.67 4.13 -6.80
N GLY A 57 9.16 4.66 -5.69
CA GLY A 57 9.83 5.96 -5.65
C GLY A 57 11.12 5.99 -6.46
N GLU A 58 11.91 4.91 -6.41
CA GLU A 58 13.12 4.78 -7.23
C GLU A 58 12.78 4.83 -8.72
N ALA A 59 11.78 4.07 -9.16
CA ALA A 59 11.33 4.06 -10.56
C ALA A 59 10.69 5.38 -11.02
N LEU A 60 10.04 6.13 -10.12
CA LEU A 60 9.56 7.49 -10.39
C LEU A 60 10.67 8.54 -10.42
N GLY A 61 11.91 8.18 -10.06
CA GLY A 61 13.03 9.11 -10.02
C GLY A 61 12.86 10.22 -8.97
N VAL A 62 12.29 9.91 -7.80
CA VAL A 62 12.08 10.91 -6.75
C VAL A 62 13.32 11.13 -5.89
N ARG A 63 13.39 12.31 -5.25
CA ARG A 63 14.53 12.73 -4.45
C ARG A 63 14.55 12.02 -3.09
N GLY A 64 15.73 11.49 -2.77
CA GLY A 64 16.05 10.96 -1.45
C GLY A 64 15.48 9.56 -1.22
N THR A 65 15.85 8.96 -0.09
CA THR A 65 15.38 7.62 0.27
C THR A 65 13.94 7.66 0.74
N VAL A 66 13.10 6.81 0.15
CA VAL A 66 11.72 6.60 0.62
C VAL A 66 11.72 5.80 1.92
N ALA A 67 11.11 6.36 2.96
CA ALA A 67 10.95 5.74 4.26
C ALA A 67 9.52 5.94 4.77
N SER A 68 9.02 4.97 5.55
CA SER A 68 7.66 5.02 6.11
C SER A 68 7.47 6.30 6.94
N PRO A 69 6.38 7.05 6.76
CA PRO A 69 6.08 8.22 7.57
C PRO A 69 5.63 7.84 9.00
N THR A 70 6.34 6.93 9.68
CA THR A 70 5.92 6.40 10.99
C THR A 70 5.79 7.47 12.10
N PHE A 71 6.47 8.61 11.94
CA PHE A 71 6.49 9.73 12.90
C PHE A 71 5.91 11.04 12.35
N VAL A 72 5.42 11.05 11.10
CA VAL A 72 4.84 12.22 10.43
C VAL A 72 3.60 11.78 9.66
N ILE A 73 2.62 12.63 9.39
CA ILE A 73 1.41 12.14 8.69
C ILE A 73 1.71 11.83 7.21
N ALA A 74 2.52 12.67 6.56
CA ALA A 74 2.90 12.52 5.16
C ALA A 74 4.36 12.92 4.91
N ARG A 75 4.94 12.37 3.83
CA ARG A 75 6.21 12.82 3.26
C ARG A 75 6.08 13.04 1.76
N THR A 76 6.60 14.18 1.31
CA THR A 76 6.71 14.48 -0.12
C THR A 76 8.15 14.29 -0.58
N HIS A 77 8.30 13.51 -1.65
CA HIS A 77 9.55 13.26 -2.35
C HIS A 77 9.45 13.89 -3.75
N PRO A 78 10.07 15.08 -3.97
CA PRO A 78 9.99 15.75 -5.26
C PRO A 78 10.70 14.96 -6.36
N SER A 79 10.20 15.03 -7.59
CA SER A 79 10.89 14.42 -8.74
C SER A 79 12.27 15.04 -8.99
N LEU A 80 13.21 14.22 -9.46
CA LEU A 80 14.51 14.65 -9.98
C LEU A 80 14.51 14.88 -11.49
N GLU A 81 13.50 14.38 -12.20
CA GLU A 81 13.47 14.30 -13.67
C GLU A 81 12.29 15.06 -14.30
N GLY A 82 11.53 15.81 -13.49
CA GLY A 82 10.37 16.58 -13.95
C GLY A 82 9.08 15.77 -14.10
N GLY A 83 9.06 14.53 -13.61
CA GLY A 83 7.87 13.71 -13.43
C GLY A 83 7.07 14.10 -12.16
N PRO A 84 6.00 13.34 -11.83
CA PRO A 84 5.23 13.59 -10.62
C PRO A 84 6.08 13.44 -9.37
N ALA A 85 5.80 14.23 -8.33
CA ALA A 85 6.32 13.95 -7.00
C ALA A 85 5.67 12.68 -6.43
N LEU A 86 6.30 12.07 -5.42
CA LEU A 86 5.69 11.01 -4.63
C LEU A 86 5.27 11.57 -3.28
N ILE A 87 4.00 11.46 -2.96
CA ILE A 87 3.47 11.74 -1.61
C ILE A 87 3.20 10.40 -0.94
N HIS A 88 3.80 10.17 0.22
CA HIS A 88 3.60 8.96 1.01
C HIS A 88 2.92 9.32 2.33
N VAL A 89 1.69 8.87 2.50
CA VAL A 89 0.81 9.16 3.64
C VAL A 89 0.61 7.90 4.47
N ASP A 90 0.62 8.03 5.80
CA ASP A 90 0.16 6.98 6.72
C ASP A 90 -1.18 7.39 7.34
N ALA A 91 -2.28 6.85 6.80
CA ALA A 91 -3.63 7.18 7.23
C ALA A 91 -3.99 6.59 8.60
N TYR A 92 -3.20 5.66 9.14
CA TYR A 92 -3.40 5.16 10.51
C TYR A 92 -3.28 6.27 11.56
N ARG A 93 -2.62 7.38 11.21
CA ARG A 93 -2.47 8.56 12.07
C ARG A 93 -3.58 9.59 11.92
N LEU A 94 -4.41 9.47 10.89
CA LEU A 94 -5.48 10.42 10.62
C LEU A 94 -6.72 10.10 11.46
N GLY A 95 -7.32 11.12 12.05
CA GLY A 95 -8.63 11.02 12.69
C GLY A 95 -9.79 11.10 11.68
N SER A 96 -9.57 11.68 10.50
CA SER A 96 -10.60 11.83 9.46
C SER A 96 -9.99 12.18 8.08
N ALA A 97 -10.79 12.04 7.02
CA ALA A 97 -10.41 12.49 5.67
C ALA A 97 -10.19 14.02 5.58
N LEU A 98 -10.86 14.82 6.43
CA LEU A 98 -10.66 16.28 6.48
C LEU A 98 -9.25 16.65 6.94
N GLU A 99 -8.66 15.87 7.84
CA GLU A 99 -7.29 16.10 8.31
C GLU A 99 -6.27 15.86 7.19
N LEU A 100 -6.58 15.01 6.20
CA LEU A 100 -5.74 14.83 5.03
C LEU A 100 -5.79 16.04 4.09
N ASP A 101 -6.98 16.59 3.86
CA ASP A 101 -7.19 17.80 3.05
C ASP A 101 -6.45 19.02 3.62
N ASP A 102 -6.39 19.12 4.95
CA ASP A 102 -5.67 20.18 5.68
C ASP A 102 -4.14 20.10 5.56
N LEU A 103 -3.55 19.03 4.99
CA LEU A 103 -2.09 18.87 4.90
C LEU A 103 -1.43 19.73 3.81
N ASP A 104 -2.18 20.51 3.03
CA ASP A 104 -1.69 21.37 1.93
C ASP A 104 -0.79 20.58 0.94
N LEU A 105 -1.24 19.38 0.60
CA LEU A 105 -0.55 18.45 -0.28
C LEU A 105 -1.01 18.62 -1.73
N ASP A 106 -0.04 18.73 -2.65
CA ASP A 106 -0.33 18.84 -4.09
C ASP A 106 -0.61 17.45 -4.70
N PHE A 107 -1.81 16.94 -4.43
CA PHE A 107 -2.26 15.64 -4.93
C PHE A 107 -2.34 15.59 -6.46
N GLU A 108 -2.75 16.68 -7.11
CA GLU A 108 -2.92 16.76 -8.56
C GLU A 108 -1.59 16.66 -9.32
N ALA A 109 -0.48 17.18 -8.75
CA ALA A 109 0.85 17.08 -9.35
C ALA A 109 1.65 15.84 -8.92
N SER A 110 1.07 14.97 -8.09
CA SER A 110 1.80 13.88 -7.43
C SER A 110 1.16 12.51 -7.66
N VAL A 111 2.00 11.47 -7.59
CA VAL A 111 1.53 10.12 -7.29
C VAL A 111 1.42 10.03 -5.77
N THR A 112 0.25 9.62 -5.28
CA THR A 112 -0.03 9.57 -3.84
C THR A 112 -0.20 8.14 -3.40
N VAL A 113 0.64 7.71 -2.45
CA VAL A 113 0.54 6.41 -1.79
C VAL A 113 -0.03 6.61 -0.39
N ILE A 114 -1.13 5.95 -0.08
CA ILE A 114 -1.80 6.02 1.23
C ILE A 114 -1.77 4.65 1.89
N GLU A 115 -0.94 4.49 2.93
CA GLU A 115 -0.99 3.31 3.79
C GLU A 115 -2.26 3.37 4.67
N TRP A 116 -2.97 2.24 4.80
CA TRP A 116 -4.20 2.10 5.59
C TRP A 116 -5.35 3.02 5.16
N GLY A 117 -5.32 3.49 3.90
CA GLY A 117 -6.28 4.46 3.38
C GLY A 117 -7.61 3.91 2.88
N ALA A 118 -7.84 2.58 2.94
CA ALA A 118 -8.98 1.95 2.27
C ALA A 118 -10.36 2.49 2.70
N GLU A 119 -10.50 2.91 3.96
CA GLU A 119 -11.73 3.52 4.47
C GLU A 119 -11.89 5.01 4.14
N TYR A 120 -10.79 5.69 3.81
CA TYR A 120 -10.76 7.14 3.55
C TYR A 120 -10.72 7.46 2.05
N VAL A 121 -10.16 6.58 1.22
CA VAL A 121 -9.86 6.86 -0.19
C VAL A 121 -11.09 7.16 -1.03
N ALA A 122 -12.23 6.52 -0.75
CA ALA A 122 -13.46 6.75 -1.51
C ALA A 122 -14.04 8.17 -1.32
N ALA A 123 -13.58 8.91 -0.31
CA ALA A 123 -13.90 10.32 -0.14
C ALA A 123 -12.88 11.25 -0.82
N LEU A 124 -11.73 10.71 -1.27
CA LEU A 124 -10.58 11.46 -1.77
C LEU A 124 -10.39 11.33 -3.28
N ALA A 125 -10.72 10.17 -3.85
CA ALA A 125 -10.55 9.89 -5.27
C ALA A 125 -11.67 8.99 -5.82
N ASP A 126 -12.09 9.28 -7.05
CA ASP A 126 -13.01 8.44 -7.81
C ASP A 126 -12.31 7.20 -8.41
N ASP A 127 -11.02 7.32 -8.71
CA ASP A 127 -10.18 6.29 -9.31
C ASP A 127 -8.94 6.01 -8.46
N TRP A 128 -8.67 4.74 -8.13
CA TRP A 128 -7.45 4.34 -7.41
C TRP A 128 -7.08 2.88 -7.66
N LEU A 129 -5.83 2.54 -7.37
CA LEU A 129 -5.39 1.16 -7.22
C LEU A 129 -5.34 0.80 -5.73
N GLU A 130 -5.88 -0.34 -5.35
CA GLU A 130 -5.70 -0.91 -4.01
C GLU A 130 -4.76 -2.11 -4.08
N VAL A 131 -3.70 -2.11 -3.29
CA VAL A 131 -2.80 -3.26 -3.11
C VAL A 131 -2.91 -3.76 -1.67
N VAL A 132 -3.30 -5.03 -1.54
CA VAL A 132 -3.34 -5.75 -0.28
C VAL A 132 -2.16 -6.70 -0.22
N ILE A 133 -1.35 -6.59 0.84
CA ILE A 133 -0.16 -7.42 1.07
C ILE A 133 -0.38 -8.22 2.35
N ASP A 134 -0.48 -9.53 2.22
CA ASP A 134 -0.65 -10.46 3.33
C ASP A 134 0.63 -11.26 3.57
N ARG A 135 0.93 -11.52 4.85
CA ARG A 135 1.88 -12.56 5.23
C ARG A 135 1.16 -13.90 5.23
N PRO A 136 1.62 -14.92 4.49
CA PRO A 136 1.15 -16.28 4.70
C PRO A 136 1.38 -16.61 6.17
N ARG A 137 0.37 -17.15 6.86
CA ARG A 137 0.61 -17.65 8.22
C ARG A 137 1.57 -18.83 8.12
N ALA A 138 2.74 -18.73 8.74
CA ALA A 138 3.59 -19.88 8.98
C ALA A 138 2.83 -20.89 9.86
N GLY A 139 2.24 -21.92 9.24
CA GLY A 139 1.60 -23.05 9.91
C GLY A 139 0.23 -22.75 10.54
N GLY A 140 -0.83 -23.40 10.02
CA GLY A 140 -2.15 -23.38 10.65
C GLY A 140 -3.04 -24.48 10.11
N GLU A 141 -2.98 -25.65 10.75
CA GLU A 141 -4.03 -26.67 10.67
C GLU A 141 -5.37 -26.06 11.10
N GLY A 142 -6.33 -25.94 10.17
CA GLY A 142 -7.79 -25.91 10.38
C GLY A 142 -8.43 -24.93 11.41
N PRO A 143 -9.74 -24.67 11.31
CA PRO A 143 -10.46 -23.90 12.32
C PRO A 143 -10.71 -24.76 13.56
N VAL A 144 -9.97 -24.53 14.65
CA VAL A 144 -10.34 -25.05 15.97
C VAL A 144 -11.32 -24.11 16.67
N ALA A 145 -12.48 -24.67 17.03
CA ALA A 145 -13.58 -23.98 17.69
C ALA A 145 -13.18 -23.43 19.07
N ALA A 146 -13.84 -22.32 19.44
CA ALA A 146 -13.67 -21.63 20.71
C ALA A 146 -13.89 -22.52 21.94
N SER A 147 -13.01 -22.38 22.93
CA SER A 147 -13.34 -22.60 24.34
C SER A 147 -12.56 -21.61 25.18
N ALA A 148 -13.30 -20.88 26.02
CA ALA A 148 -12.80 -19.88 26.94
C ALA A 148 -12.38 -20.51 28.27
N ALA A 149 -11.23 -20.09 28.81
CA ALA A 149 -11.05 -19.75 30.24
C ALA A 149 -9.66 -19.14 30.51
N ALA A 150 -9.71 -17.86 30.90
CA ALA A 150 -8.87 -17.10 31.83
C ALA A 150 -7.44 -17.58 32.20
N GLY A 151 -6.48 -16.67 31.97
CA GLY A 151 -5.65 -16.13 33.04
C GLY A 151 -4.15 -16.49 33.00
N SER A 152 -3.31 -15.54 32.59
CA SER A 152 -2.26 -14.94 33.43
C SER A 152 -1.34 -14.08 32.59
N ALA A 153 -0.95 -12.94 33.16
CA ALA A 153 -0.07 -11.94 32.59
C ALA A 153 1.29 -12.50 32.17
N VAL A 154 1.78 -12.02 31.02
CA VAL A 154 3.22 -11.84 30.77
C VAL A 154 3.42 -10.58 29.94
N SER A 155 4.52 -9.94 30.29
CA SER A 155 4.94 -8.57 30.09
C SER A 155 5.22 -8.21 28.64
N ALA A 156 5.25 -6.89 28.40
CA ALA A 156 5.78 -6.27 27.19
C ALA A 156 7.18 -6.82 26.84
N ASP A 157 7.31 -7.28 25.61
CA ASP A 157 8.58 -7.35 24.90
C ASP A 157 8.33 -6.91 23.46
N GLU A 158 8.47 -5.60 23.24
CA GLU A 158 8.65 -5.00 21.92
C GLU A 158 10.07 -5.31 21.45
N ALA A 159 10.32 -6.50 20.91
CA ALA A 159 11.58 -6.81 20.24
C ALA A 159 11.47 -8.07 19.35
N ASP A 160 10.62 -8.05 18.31
CA ASP A 160 10.79 -9.02 17.21
C ASP A 160 10.19 -8.56 15.87
N ALA A 161 10.65 -7.41 15.36
CA ALA A 161 10.34 -6.96 14.00
C ALA A 161 11.53 -7.11 13.04
N ALA A 162 12.60 -7.81 13.46
CA ALA A 162 13.86 -7.85 12.73
C ALA A 162 14.21 -9.21 12.09
N ASP A 163 13.41 -10.27 12.30
CA ASP A 163 13.81 -11.63 11.87
C ASP A 163 12.71 -12.43 11.15
N ALA A 164 11.82 -11.75 10.40
CA ALA A 164 11.10 -12.47 9.36
C ALA A 164 12.11 -12.80 8.25
N PRO A 165 12.28 -14.08 7.85
CA PRO A 165 13.25 -14.42 6.82
C PRO A 165 12.95 -13.61 5.56
N GLU A 166 14.00 -13.03 4.95
CA GLU A 166 13.89 -12.13 3.79
C GLU A 166 13.17 -12.77 2.59
N ASP A 167 13.05 -14.10 2.60
CA ASP A 167 12.46 -14.95 1.58
C ASP A 167 11.06 -15.52 1.92
N GLU A 168 10.42 -15.07 3.01
CA GLU A 168 9.04 -15.49 3.27
C GLU A 168 8.10 -14.87 2.22
N PRO A 169 7.37 -15.68 1.43
CA PRO A 169 6.55 -15.15 0.35
C PRO A 169 5.48 -14.20 0.89
N ARG A 170 5.13 -13.18 0.11
CA ARG A 170 4.02 -12.26 0.39
C ARG A 170 2.92 -12.54 -0.61
N ALA A 171 1.72 -12.83 -0.11
CA ALA A 171 0.54 -12.89 -0.97
C ALA A 171 0.13 -11.44 -1.27
N VAL A 172 0.06 -11.11 -2.56
CA VAL A 172 -0.29 -9.77 -3.02
C VAL A 172 -1.56 -9.87 -3.84
N ARG A 173 -2.50 -8.95 -3.58
CA ARG A 173 -3.70 -8.74 -4.37
C ARG A 173 -3.75 -7.29 -4.79
N ILE A 174 -4.05 -7.02 -6.05
CA ILE A 174 -4.25 -5.68 -6.58
C ILE A 174 -5.66 -5.56 -7.16
N ARG A 175 -6.31 -4.43 -6.90
CA ARG A 175 -7.65 -4.10 -7.40
C ARG A 175 -7.67 -2.74 -8.06
N ALA A 176 -8.35 -2.67 -9.19
CA ALA A 176 -8.64 -1.45 -9.92
C ALA A 176 -10.00 -0.89 -9.50
N MET A 177 -10.04 0.35 -9.06
CA MET A 177 -11.26 1.06 -8.66
C MET A 177 -11.44 2.27 -9.55
N GLY A 178 -12.63 2.44 -10.16
CA GLY A 178 -12.89 3.53 -11.09
C GLY A 178 -12.52 3.22 -12.56
N GLU A 179 -12.97 4.07 -13.49
CA GLU A 179 -12.84 3.85 -14.95
C GLU A 179 -11.40 4.01 -15.45
N ARG A 180 -10.55 4.79 -14.77
CA ARG A 180 -9.15 4.99 -15.18
C ARG A 180 -8.40 3.67 -15.40
N TRP A 181 -8.68 2.69 -14.55
CA TRP A 181 -7.91 1.44 -14.46
C TRP A 181 -8.57 0.26 -15.19
N ARG A 182 -9.69 0.50 -15.88
CA ARG A 182 -10.55 -0.55 -16.46
C ARG A 182 -9.84 -1.46 -17.47
N ASP A 183 -8.98 -0.89 -18.30
CA ASP A 183 -8.31 -1.62 -19.38
C ASP A 183 -6.85 -2.00 -19.02
N VAL A 184 -6.46 -1.82 -17.76
CA VAL A 184 -5.11 -2.16 -17.29
C VAL A 184 -5.03 -3.66 -16.96
N ASP A 185 -4.04 -4.33 -17.56
CA ASP A 185 -3.73 -5.72 -17.23
C ASP A 185 -2.98 -5.81 -15.89
N LEU A 186 -3.74 -5.94 -14.81
CA LEU A 186 -3.20 -6.10 -13.47
C LEU A 186 -2.44 -7.42 -13.27
N GLY A 187 -2.73 -8.45 -14.08
CA GLY A 187 -2.05 -9.74 -14.00
C GLY A 187 -0.59 -9.62 -14.41
N ALA A 188 -0.33 -8.91 -15.52
CA ALA A 188 1.02 -8.64 -16.02
C ALA A 188 1.94 -7.94 -14.99
N LEU A 189 1.35 -7.19 -14.03
CA LEU A 189 2.11 -6.55 -12.96
C LEU A 189 2.67 -7.54 -11.94
N LEU A 190 2.10 -8.73 -11.82
CA LEU A 190 2.52 -9.74 -10.85
C LEU A 190 3.42 -10.82 -11.47
N GLU A 191 3.65 -10.75 -12.78
CA GLU A 191 4.52 -11.68 -13.51
C GLU A 191 6.02 -11.35 -13.30
N HIS A 192 6.86 -12.38 -13.46
CA HIS A 192 8.32 -12.35 -13.28
C HIS A 192 9.05 -12.43 -14.61
#